data_AF-A0A067NE54-F1
#
_entry.id   AF-A0A067NE54-F1
#
_cell.length_a   1.000
_cell.length_b   1.000
_cell.length_c   1.000
_cell.angle_alpha   90.00
_cell.angle_beta   90.00
_cell.angle_gamma   90.00
#
_symmetry.space_group_name_H-M   'P 1'
#
loop_
_entity.id
_entity.type
_entity.pdbx_description
1 polymer ?
#
loop_
_entity_poly.entity_id
_entity_poly.type
_entity_poly.pdbx_seq_one_letter_code
_entity_poly.pdbx_strand_id
1 'polypeptide(L)'
;MYTDEDNKATLDDPTKFDDTAREADSPLPPYSPSHPIESSRPLVEESVNWLNVSRENESISGTYTVDPHLDIPAALLTLPSNNGRSRGDKETERMNLALETKEGDIDVTVRIIGENGNVGGLAGSAAEIEQKVKIKMRSSKGSITCRIVPIDEPTDPSQCVTRPRFIAYASADNGSVNVLLPRSFSGSISAFAGLSPSPRGPIELSPDLRQNARILMDTDRKRFFVGDFTQFDRHSSWDAVSIGVSSGSVKVGYNDEVPFVSLEAEGRRTGWRRIFRFLTAE
;
A
#
# COMPACT_ATOMS: atom_id res chain seq x y z
N MET A 1 -17.22 30.27 48.25
CA MET A 1 -18.52 30.97 48.19
C MET A 1 -18.29 32.31 47.54
N TYR A 2 -18.75 32.47 46.29
CA TYR A 2 -18.94 33.68 45.45
C TYR A 2 -19.10 33.14 44.02
N THR A 3 -20.33 32.71 43.68
CA THR A 3 -21.35 33.38 42.84
C THR A 3 -21.13 33.16 41.34
N ASP A 4 -22.07 32.38 40.80
CA ASP A 4 -22.43 32.25 39.39
C ASP A 4 -22.59 33.63 38.71
N GLU A 5 -22.17 33.71 37.45
CA GLU A 5 -22.83 34.57 36.47
C GLU A 5 -22.98 33.83 35.15
N ASP A 6 -24.23 33.44 34.92
CA ASP A 6 -24.84 33.07 33.64
C ASP A 6 -24.51 34.11 32.56
N ASN A 7 -24.08 33.65 31.39
CA ASN A 7 -24.17 34.45 30.18
C ASN A 7 -24.82 33.66 29.04
N LYS A 8 -26.14 33.82 28.99
CA LYS A 8 -27.07 33.31 27.98
C LYS A 8 -27.24 34.37 26.91
N ALA A 9 -26.72 34.12 25.71
CA ALA A 9 -27.04 34.90 24.53
C ALA A 9 -27.55 33.97 23.42
N THR A 10 -28.87 33.89 23.34
CA THR A 10 -29.65 33.38 22.22
C THR A 10 -29.65 34.44 21.11
N LEU A 11 -29.29 34.09 19.88
CA LEU A 11 -29.62 34.91 18.71
C LEU A 11 -30.14 33.98 17.61
N ASP A 12 -31.46 33.92 17.52
CA ASP A 12 -32.20 33.38 16.39
C ASP A 12 -32.11 34.37 15.22
N ASP A 13 -31.72 33.90 14.02
CA ASP A 13 -31.91 34.66 12.79
C ASP A 13 -32.55 33.76 11.70
N PRO A 14 -33.89 33.82 11.53
CA PRO A 14 -34.61 33.11 10.50
C PRO A 14 -34.81 34.03 9.28
N THR A 15 -33.82 34.10 8.39
CA THR A 15 -34.01 34.74 7.09
C THR A 15 -34.73 33.78 6.12
N LYS A 16 -36.05 33.99 6.07
CA LYS A 16 -36.94 33.68 4.95
C LYS A 16 -36.28 34.03 3.61
N PHE A 17 -36.30 33.09 2.67
CA PHE A 17 -36.19 33.42 1.25
C PHE A 17 -37.50 33.08 0.55
N ASP A 18 -37.98 34.08 -0.18
CA ASP A 18 -39.25 34.21 -0.89
C ASP A 18 -39.42 33.14 -1.99
N ASP A 19 -40.61 32.54 -1.98
CA ASP A 19 -41.22 31.89 -3.13
C ASP A 19 -41.62 32.96 -4.15
N THR A 20 -40.92 33.03 -5.29
CA THR A 20 -41.41 33.75 -6.47
C THR A 20 -41.56 32.80 -7.64
N ALA A 21 -42.80 32.36 -7.85
CA ALA A 21 -43.23 31.63 -9.04
C ALA A 21 -43.30 32.55 -10.26
N ARG A 22 -42.73 32.10 -11.39
CA ARG A 22 -43.09 32.46 -12.77
C ARG A 22 -42.63 31.31 -13.68
N GLU A 23 -43.52 30.55 -14.33
CA GLU A 23 -44.36 30.88 -15.50
C GLU A 23 -43.73 30.26 -16.78
N ALA A 24 -44.38 29.17 -17.20
CA ALA A 24 -44.63 28.64 -18.55
C ALA A 24 -43.53 28.51 -19.63
N ASP A 25 -43.50 27.26 -20.16
CA ASP A 25 -43.37 26.85 -21.56
C ASP A 25 -42.05 27.06 -22.33
N SER A 26 -41.33 25.94 -22.52
CA SER A 26 -41.20 25.28 -23.83
C SER A 26 -40.51 23.90 -23.66
N PRO A 27 -41.09 22.77 -24.14
CA PRO A 27 -40.37 21.51 -24.15
C PRO A 27 -39.25 21.57 -25.20
N LEU A 28 -38.00 21.52 -24.74
CA LEU A 28 -36.83 21.39 -25.61
C LEU A 28 -36.93 20.07 -26.40
N PRO A 29 -36.49 20.03 -27.67
CA PRO A 29 -36.39 18.79 -28.42
C PRO A 29 -35.48 17.80 -27.67
N PRO A 30 -35.75 16.48 -27.75
CA PRO A 30 -34.90 15.48 -27.13
C PRO A 30 -33.54 15.48 -27.82
N TYR A 31 -32.59 16.25 -27.31
CA TYR A 31 -31.18 16.09 -27.64
C TYR A 31 -30.77 14.73 -27.11
N SER A 32 -30.70 13.73 -27.99
CA SER A 32 -29.96 12.52 -27.70
C SER A 32 -28.51 12.94 -27.49
N PRO A 33 -27.94 12.84 -26.26
CA PRO A 33 -26.52 13.02 -26.10
C PRO A 33 -25.85 11.86 -26.84
N SER A 34 -25.35 12.15 -28.05
CA SER A 34 -24.34 11.32 -28.69
C SER A 34 -23.09 11.42 -27.83
N HIS A 35 -23.09 10.66 -26.73
CA HIS A 35 -21.89 10.44 -25.95
C HIS A 35 -20.84 9.92 -26.93
N PRO A 36 -19.65 10.55 -27.01
CA PRO A 36 -18.54 9.88 -27.64
C PRO A 36 -18.40 8.55 -26.90
N ILE A 37 -18.63 7.46 -27.61
CA ILE A 37 -18.24 6.14 -27.16
C ILE A 37 -16.71 6.22 -27.14
N GLU A 38 -16.17 6.69 -26.03
CA GLU A 38 -14.77 6.51 -25.69
C GLU A 38 -14.56 5.02 -25.74
N SER A 39 -13.97 4.57 -26.85
CA SER A 39 -13.51 3.21 -27.04
C SER A 39 -12.47 2.98 -25.96
N SER A 40 -12.93 2.53 -24.80
CA SER A 40 -12.13 2.06 -23.67
C SER A 40 -11.50 0.74 -24.11
N ARG A 41 -10.53 0.83 -25.02
CA ARG A 41 -9.56 -0.24 -25.15
C ARG A 41 -8.99 -0.46 -23.74
N PRO A 42 -9.03 -1.68 -23.21
CA PRO A 42 -8.41 -1.94 -21.93
C PRO A 42 -6.96 -1.48 -22.04
N LEU A 43 -6.58 -0.50 -21.21
CA LEU A 43 -5.19 -0.10 -21.09
C LEU A 43 -4.45 -1.38 -20.71
N VAL A 44 -3.56 -1.83 -21.60
CA VAL A 44 -2.64 -2.90 -21.30
C VAL A 44 -1.76 -2.36 -20.17
N GLU A 45 -1.97 -2.85 -18.95
CA GLU A 45 -1.11 -2.51 -17.82
C GLU A 45 0.30 -3.01 -18.14
N GLU A 46 1.23 -2.09 -18.40
CA GLU A 46 2.62 -2.43 -18.64
C GLU A 46 3.24 -2.99 -17.35
N SER A 47 3.94 -4.13 -17.46
CA SER A 47 4.73 -4.66 -16.37
C SER A 47 6.04 -3.87 -16.23
N VAL A 48 6.52 -3.75 -15.00
CA VAL A 48 7.70 -2.97 -14.66
C VAL A 48 8.71 -3.80 -13.87
N ASN A 49 9.98 -3.52 -14.07
CA ASN A 49 11.06 -4.00 -13.24
C ASN A 49 12.08 -2.89 -13.07
N TRP A 50 12.67 -2.81 -11.88
CA TRP A 50 13.62 -1.76 -11.51
C TRP A 50 13.13 -0.31 -11.69
N LEU A 51 11.83 -0.08 -11.46
CA LEU A 51 11.22 1.24 -11.57
C LEU A 51 11.52 2.09 -10.32
N ASN A 52 11.95 3.33 -10.53
CA ASN A 52 12.11 4.32 -9.48
C ASN A 52 11.29 5.59 -9.81
N VAL A 53 10.31 5.91 -8.97
CA VAL A 53 9.49 7.11 -9.08
C VAL A 53 9.77 7.99 -7.87
N SER A 54 10.26 9.21 -8.12
CA SER A 54 10.49 10.21 -7.07
C SER A 54 9.74 11.50 -7.42
N ARG A 55 8.99 12.02 -6.45
CA ARG A 55 8.21 13.26 -6.56
C ARG A 55 8.54 14.18 -5.38
N GLU A 56 8.67 15.49 -5.60
CA GLU A 56 8.93 16.38 -4.47
C GLU A 56 7.65 16.75 -3.73
N ASN A 57 6.63 17.23 -4.43
CA ASN A 57 5.41 17.78 -3.81
C ASN A 57 4.13 17.18 -4.40
N GLU A 58 4.21 15.95 -4.92
CA GLU A 58 3.09 15.25 -5.55
C GLU A 58 2.87 13.89 -4.88
N SER A 59 1.60 13.50 -4.81
CA SER A 59 1.22 12.14 -4.42
C SER A 59 1.55 11.16 -5.55
N ILE A 60 1.84 9.91 -5.18
CA ILE A 60 2.03 8.80 -6.11
C ILE A 60 0.86 7.86 -5.93
N SER A 61 0.07 7.66 -6.96
CA SER A 61 -1.08 6.75 -6.94
C SER A 61 -1.11 5.85 -8.17
N GLY A 62 -1.76 4.69 -8.05
CA GLY A 62 -2.04 3.79 -9.17
C GLY A 62 -1.71 2.33 -8.91
N THR A 63 -1.77 1.54 -9.97
CA THR A 63 -1.45 0.11 -9.95
C THR A 63 -0.10 -0.11 -10.64
N TYR A 64 0.79 -0.87 -10.00
CA TYR A 64 2.10 -1.23 -10.54
C TYR A 64 2.20 -2.74 -10.64
N THR A 65 2.33 -3.27 -11.85
CA THR A 65 2.53 -4.70 -12.09
C THR A 65 4.02 -5.00 -12.18
N VAL A 66 4.58 -5.60 -11.14
CA VAL A 66 6.01 -5.90 -11.04
C VAL A 66 6.27 -7.29 -11.60
N ASP A 67 7.14 -7.36 -12.61
CA ASP A 67 7.63 -8.60 -13.21
C ASP A 67 9.14 -8.75 -12.93
N PRO A 68 9.55 -9.61 -11.98
CA PRO A 68 10.97 -9.78 -11.68
C PRO A 68 11.78 -10.38 -12.83
N HIS A 69 11.13 -11.02 -13.79
CA HIS A 69 11.76 -11.69 -14.93
C HIS A 69 11.80 -10.83 -16.19
N LEU A 70 11.29 -9.59 -16.12
CA LEU A 70 11.36 -8.65 -17.23
C LEU A 70 12.83 -8.33 -17.54
N ASP A 71 13.28 -8.80 -18.71
CA ASP A 71 14.62 -8.55 -19.22
C ASP A 71 14.72 -7.11 -19.73
N ILE A 72 15.40 -6.27 -18.96
CA ILE A 72 15.66 -4.88 -19.34
C ILE A 72 17.14 -4.78 -19.73
N PRO A 73 17.45 -4.42 -20.99
CA PRO A 73 18.82 -4.28 -21.45
C PRO A 73 19.66 -3.40 -20.52
N ALA A 74 20.84 -3.88 -20.14
CA ALA A 74 21.73 -3.17 -19.21
C ALA A 74 22.04 -1.72 -19.63
N ALA A 75 22.01 -1.41 -20.92
CA ALA A 75 22.18 -0.06 -21.45
C ALA A 75 21.07 0.92 -21.04
N LEU A 76 19.86 0.44 -20.75
CA LEU A 76 18.72 1.23 -20.27
C LEU A 76 18.67 1.32 -18.75
N LEU A 77 19.43 0.47 -18.06
CA LEU A 77 19.55 0.52 -16.62
C LEU A 77 20.46 1.70 -16.28
N THR A 78 19.85 2.81 -15.88
CA THR A 78 20.60 3.88 -15.21
C THR A 78 21.30 3.23 -14.02
N LEU A 79 22.64 3.16 -14.08
CA LEU A 79 23.44 2.73 -12.95
C LEU A 79 22.94 3.50 -11.73
N PRO A 80 22.69 2.83 -10.59
CA PRO A 80 22.21 3.51 -9.40
C PRO A 80 23.09 4.73 -9.18
N SER A 81 22.46 5.92 -9.24
CA SER A 81 23.16 7.19 -9.11
C SER A 81 23.82 7.18 -7.75
N ASN A 82 25.11 6.82 -7.75
CA ASN A 82 25.98 6.89 -6.62
C ASN A 82 26.07 8.36 -6.25
N ASN A 83 25.15 8.81 -5.40
CA ASN A 83 25.25 10.06 -4.69
C ASN A 83 26.41 9.91 -3.68
N GLY A 84 27.63 9.84 -4.20
CA GLY A 84 28.91 10.08 -3.55
C GLY A 84 29.42 9.11 -2.50
N ARG A 85 28.67 8.13 -1.98
CA ARG A 85 29.14 7.35 -0.82
C ARG A 85 28.61 5.91 -0.74
N SER A 86 29.10 5.04 -1.62
CA SER A 86 29.65 3.73 -1.22
C SER A 86 30.14 2.96 -2.44
N ARG A 87 31.46 2.76 -2.49
CA ARG A 87 32.14 1.95 -3.51
C ARG A 87 31.90 0.47 -3.14
N GLY A 88 30.70 -0.05 -3.41
CA GLY A 88 30.39 -1.44 -3.06
C GLY A 88 28.93 -1.89 -3.13
N ASP A 89 27.98 -1.02 -3.46
CA ASP A 89 26.56 -1.42 -3.54
C ASP A 89 26.39 -2.43 -4.68
N LYS A 90 26.23 -3.70 -4.28
CA LYS A 90 26.06 -4.82 -5.19
C LYS A 90 24.70 -4.68 -5.88
N GLU A 91 24.63 -5.05 -7.16
CA GLU A 91 23.38 -5.12 -7.93
C GLU A 91 22.26 -5.88 -7.21
N THR A 92 22.62 -6.81 -6.30
CA THR A 92 21.71 -7.49 -5.39
C THR A 92 20.84 -6.57 -4.53
N GLU A 93 21.20 -5.30 -4.34
CA GLU A 93 20.43 -4.34 -3.53
C GLU A 93 19.40 -3.53 -4.34
N ARG A 94 19.38 -3.71 -5.67
CA ARG A 94 18.45 -2.98 -6.53
C ARG A 94 17.00 -3.34 -6.19
N MET A 95 16.18 -2.31 -6.03
CA MET A 95 14.74 -2.44 -5.81
C MET A 95 14.05 -2.71 -7.14
N ASN A 96 13.07 -3.63 -7.18
CA ASN A 96 12.21 -3.82 -8.35
C ASN A 96 11.22 -2.67 -8.49
N LEU A 97 10.79 -2.10 -7.36
CA LEU A 97 9.93 -0.92 -7.30
C LEU A 97 10.38 -0.01 -6.16
N ALA A 98 10.72 1.24 -6.46
CA ALA A 98 11.03 2.28 -5.49
C ALA A 98 10.13 3.50 -5.73
N LEU A 99 9.35 3.89 -4.71
CA LEU A 99 8.46 5.04 -4.74
C LEU A 99 8.85 5.99 -3.62
N GLU A 100 9.16 7.25 -3.93
CA GLU A 100 9.54 8.25 -2.95
C GLU A 100 8.82 9.56 -3.18
N THR A 101 8.26 10.15 -2.13
CA THR A 101 7.73 11.51 -2.15
C THR A 101 8.17 12.31 -0.93
N LYS A 102 8.44 13.60 -1.08
CA LYS A 102 8.78 14.47 0.06
C LYS A 102 7.51 15.04 0.70
N GLU A 103 6.59 15.56 -0.10
CA GLU A 103 5.28 16.04 0.32
C GLU A 103 4.20 15.42 -0.57
N GLY A 104 3.49 14.43 -0.04
CA GLY A 104 2.53 13.67 -0.82
C GLY A 104 2.22 12.32 -0.21
N ASP A 105 1.04 11.82 -0.54
CA ASP A 105 0.63 10.48 -0.16
C ASP A 105 1.12 9.47 -1.22
N ILE A 106 1.40 8.25 -0.79
CA ILE A 106 1.61 7.10 -1.69
C ILE A 106 0.40 6.20 -1.52
N ASP A 107 -0.41 6.01 -2.55
CA ASP A 107 -1.58 5.13 -2.54
C ASP A 107 -1.55 4.18 -3.73
N VAL A 108 -0.98 2.99 -3.52
CA VAL A 108 -0.63 2.09 -4.62
C VAL A 108 -1.09 0.67 -4.41
N THR A 109 -1.49 0.03 -5.51
CA THR A 109 -1.65 -1.42 -5.58
C THR A 109 -0.47 -2.01 -6.33
N VAL A 110 0.33 -2.82 -5.65
CA VAL A 110 1.46 -3.53 -6.24
C VAL A 110 1.02 -4.94 -6.58
N ARG A 111 0.94 -5.21 -7.87
CA ARG A 111 0.72 -6.55 -8.41
C ARG A 111 2.06 -7.23 -8.64
N ILE A 112 2.22 -8.49 -8.24
CA ILE A 112 3.48 -9.22 -8.41
C ILE A 112 3.23 -10.43 -9.30
N ILE A 113 3.95 -10.51 -10.42
CA ILE A 113 3.91 -11.66 -11.33
C ILE A 113 4.76 -12.79 -10.74
N GLY A 114 4.15 -13.97 -10.62
CA GLY A 114 4.84 -15.22 -10.27
C GLY A 114 5.50 -15.86 -11.49
N GLU A 115 6.47 -16.73 -11.25
CA GLU A 115 7.04 -17.54 -12.32
C GLU A 115 6.01 -18.60 -12.75
N ASN A 116 5.60 -18.54 -14.02
CA ASN A 116 4.83 -19.62 -14.62
C ASN A 116 5.75 -20.84 -14.65
N GLY A 117 5.40 -21.89 -13.90
CA GLY A 117 6.25 -23.04 -13.57
C GLY A 117 6.66 -23.92 -14.76
N ASN A 118 7.26 -23.34 -15.80
CA ASN A 118 7.99 -24.06 -16.84
C ASN A 118 9.37 -24.47 -16.31
N VAL A 119 9.39 -25.08 -15.12
CA VAL A 119 10.57 -25.68 -14.49
C VAL A 119 10.79 -27.05 -15.15
N GLY A 120 11.02 -27.04 -16.46
CA GLY A 120 11.65 -28.12 -17.22
C GLY A 120 13.18 -28.06 -17.17
N GLY A 121 13.74 -27.09 -16.43
CA GLY A 121 15.18 -26.94 -16.22
C GLY A 121 15.63 -27.65 -14.94
N LEU A 122 16.17 -28.86 -15.12
CA LEU A 122 17.06 -29.62 -14.23
C LEU A 122 17.34 -28.98 -12.85
N ALA A 123 16.68 -29.52 -11.81
CA ALA A 123 17.06 -29.36 -10.41
C ALA A 123 18.58 -29.58 -10.22
N GLY A 124 19.34 -28.51 -9.99
CA GLY A 124 20.79 -28.66 -9.97
C GLY A 124 21.63 -27.44 -9.68
N SER A 125 21.28 -26.56 -8.73
CA SER A 125 22.30 -25.77 -8.00
C SER A 125 21.72 -25.11 -6.75
N ALA A 126 22.30 -25.40 -5.58
CA ALA A 126 21.98 -24.78 -4.30
C ALA A 126 22.31 -23.26 -4.21
N ALA A 127 22.61 -22.62 -5.34
CA ALA A 127 22.91 -21.19 -5.46
C ALA A 127 21.92 -20.46 -6.38
N GLU A 128 20.78 -21.07 -6.72
CA GLU A 128 19.67 -20.37 -7.35
C GLU A 128 19.09 -19.40 -6.31
N ILE A 129 19.65 -18.19 -6.30
CA ILE A 129 19.23 -17.09 -5.43
C ILE A 129 17.77 -16.83 -5.79
N GLU A 130 16.85 -17.34 -4.98
CA GLU A 130 15.43 -17.05 -5.08
C GLU A 130 15.26 -15.53 -5.18
N GLN A 131 14.94 -15.06 -6.37
CA GLN A 131 14.89 -13.65 -6.67
C GLN A 131 13.64 -13.06 -6.01
N LYS A 132 13.84 -12.51 -4.80
CA LYS A 132 12.77 -11.82 -4.08
C LYS A 132 12.47 -10.48 -4.74
N VAL A 133 11.18 -10.20 -4.92
CA VAL A 133 10.71 -8.90 -5.38
C VAL A 133 10.89 -7.87 -4.26
N LYS A 134 11.67 -6.83 -4.51
CA LYS A 134 12.00 -5.77 -3.55
C LYS A 134 11.21 -4.51 -3.84
N ILE A 135 10.39 -4.11 -2.89
CA ILE A 135 9.53 -2.93 -2.97
C ILE A 135 9.96 -1.96 -1.87
N LYS A 136 10.19 -0.70 -2.23
CA LYS A 136 10.51 0.38 -1.29
C LYS A 136 9.56 1.55 -1.50
N MET A 137 8.97 2.03 -0.42
CA MET A 137 8.09 3.18 -0.40
C MET A 137 8.53 4.12 0.72
N ARG A 138 8.66 5.41 0.41
CA ARG A 138 9.06 6.42 1.39
C ARG A 138 8.29 7.73 1.21
N SER A 139 7.77 8.28 2.30
CA SER A 139 7.19 9.63 2.33
C SER A 139 7.74 10.45 3.49
N SER A 140 8.21 11.68 3.26
CA SER A 140 8.59 12.55 4.39
C SER A 140 7.36 13.19 5.06
N LYS A 141 6.40 13.66 4.27
CA LYS A 141 5.15 14.25 4.76
C LYS A 141 3.99 13.70 3.95
N GLY A 142 3.36 12.67 4.49
CA GLY A 142 2.22 12.03 3.84
C GLY A 142 2.02 10.62 4.36
N SER A 143 0.91 10.03 3.97
CA SER A 143 0.58 8.66 4.31
C SER A 143 0.96 7.71 3.19
N ILE A 144 1.31 6.48 3.55
CA ILE A 144 1.55 5.39 2.61
C ILE A 144 0.41 4.38 2.80
N THR A 145 -0.31 4.09 1.74
CA THR A 145 -1.22 2.96 1.63
C THR A 145 -0.69 2.08 0.51
N CYS A 146 -0.35 0.85 0.87
CA CYS A 146 0.18 -0.13 -0.07
C CYS A 146 -0.67 -1.39 0.00
N ARG A 147 -1.17 -1.84 -1.15
CA ARG A 147 -1.87 -3.11 -1.30
C ARG A 147 -1.02 -4.05 -2.15
N ILE A 148 -0.59 -5.18 -1.60
CA ILE A 148 0.23 -6.15 -2.33
C ILE A 148 -0.65 -7.29 -2.80
N VAL A 149 -0.84 -7.43 -4.09
CA VAL A 149 -1.68 -8.47 -4.70
C VAL A 149 -0.78 -9.40 -5.52
N PRO A 150 -0.65 -10.68 -5.16
CA PRO A 150 0.01 -11.62 -6.04
C PRO A 150 -0.91 -11.88 -7.24
N ILE A 151 -0.35 -11.93 -8.44
CA ILE A 151 -1.07 -12.36 -9.63
C ILE A 151 -1.03 -13.90 -9.62
N ASP A 152 -1.83 -14.47 -8.70
CA ASP A 152 -1.92 -15.91 -8.47
C ASP A 152 -3.25 -16.44 -9.05
N GLU A 153 -3.49 -16.29 -10.35
CA GLU A 153 -4.50 -17.13 -11.01
C GLU A 153 -3.95 -17.58 -12.37
N PRO A 154 -3.29 -18.74 -12.44
CA PRO A 154 -3.10 -19.37 -13.73
C PRO A 154 -4.49 -19.61 -14.32
N THR A 155 -4.71 -19.12 -15.54
CA THR A 155 -5.92 -19.43 -16.31
C THR A 155 -6.07 -20.94 -16.53
N ASP A 156 -4.97 -21.69 -16.38
CA ASP A 156 -4.91 -23.15 -16.46
C ASP A 156 -4.58 -23.77 -15.09
N PRO A 157 -5.52 -24.50 -14.46
CA PRO A 157 -5.31 -25.16 -13.16
C PRO A 157 -4.23 -26.27 -13.20
N SER A 158 -3.71 -26.63 -14.37
CA SER A 158 -2.61 -27.60 -14.50
C SER A 158 -1.22 -26.98 -14.27
N GLN A 159 -1.09 -25.64 -14.26
CA GLN A 159 0.20 -24.99 -14.01
C GLN A 159 0.44 -24.76 -12.53
N CYS A 160 1.52 -25.35 -12.01
CA CYS A 160 2.04 -25.03 -10.68
C CYS A 160 2.72 -23.66 -10.75
N VAL A 161 1.98 -22.59 -10.45
CA VAL A 161 2.56 -21.25 -10.32
C VAL A 161 3.23 -21.17 -8.96
N THR A 162 4.54 -20.93 -8.96
CA THR A 162 5.25 -20.67 -7.71
C THR A 162 4.96 -19.24 -7.30
N ARG A 163 4.31 -19.08 -6.14
CA ARG A 163 4.01 -17.77 -5.58
C ARG A 163 5.27 -16.90 -5.51
N PRO A 164 5.26 -15.66 -6.03
CA PRO A 164 6.41 -14.78 -5.94
C PRO A 164 6.62 -14.33 -4.49
N ARG A 165 7.88 -14.43 -4.03
CA ARG A 165 8.29 -13.97 -2.71
C ARG A 165 8.71 -12.52 -2.77
N PHE A 166 8.43 -11.76 -1.71
CA PHE A 166 8.72 -10.34 -1.71
C PHE A 166 9.31 -9.82 -0.40
N ILE A 167 9.98 -8.67 -0.52
CA ILE A 167 10.47 -7.85 0.57
C ILE A 167 9.91 -6.45 0.35
N ALA A 168 9.09 -5.97 1.27
CA ALA A 168 8.52 -4.63 1.23
C ALA A 168 9.07 -3.76 2.36
N TYR A 169 9.53 -2.56 2.02
CA TYR A 169 9.94 -1.51 2.94
C TYR A 169 9.00 -0.33 2.78
N ALA A 170 8.33 0.09 3.85
CA ALA A 170 7.49 1.27 3.85
C ALA A 170 7.89 2.18 5.01
N SER A 171 8.30 3.41 4.73
CA SER A 171 8.66 4.35 5.79
C SER A 171 8.07 5.75 5.60
N ALA A 172 7.58 6.34 6.69
CA ALA A 172 7.11 7.73 6.69
C ALA A 172 7.70 8.53 7.85
N ASP A 173 8.14 9.78 7.60
CA ASP A 173 8.59 10.64 8.70
C ASP A 173 7.39 11.21 9.48
N ASN A 174 6.37 11.70 8.75
CA ASN A 174 5.12 12.15 9.33
C ASN A 174 3.93 11.66 8.51
N GLY A 175 3.04 10.91 9.14
CA GLY A 175 1.83 10.38 8.49
C GLY A 175 1.46 8.99 9.01
N SER A 176 0.68 8.25 8.23
CA SER A 176 0.33 6.87 8.55
C SER A 176 0.86 5.91 7.50
N VAL A 177 1.22 4.70 7.90
CA VAL A 177 1.59 3.63 6.96
C VAL A 177 0.61 2.48 7.12
N ASN A 178 -0.15 2.21 6.07
CA ASN A 178 -1.12 1.14 5.97
C ASN A 178 -0.63 0.13 4.91
N VAL A 179 -0.39 -1.11 5.32
CA VAL A 179 0.04 -2.18 4.41
C VAL A 179 -1.01 -3.28 4.42
N LEU A 180 -1.56 -3.56 3.25
CA LEU A 180 -2.48 -4.66 2.99
C LEU A 180 -1.71 -5.79 2.30
N LEU A 181 -1.71 -6.95 2.95
CA LEU A 181 -0.97 -8.14 2.53
C LEU A 181 -1.93 -9.15 1.89
N PRO A 182 -1.43 -10.01 0.99
CA PRO A 182 -2.23 -11.14 0.54
C PRO A 182 -2.34 -12.20 1.64
N ARG A 183 -3.43 -12.98 1.62
CA ARG A 183 -3.60 -14.12 2.54
C ARG A 183 -2.52 -15.18 2.40
N SER A 184 -1.87 -15.24 1.24
CA SER A 184 -0.75 -16.13 0.98
C SER A 184 0.57 -15.67 1.62
N PHE A 185 0.63 -14.45 2.19
CA PHE A 185 1.81 -13.92 2.87
C PHE A 185 2.27 -14.86 3.99
N SER A 186 3.55 -15.23 3.95
CA SER A 186 4.18 -16.09 4.94
C SER A 186 5.58 -15.59 5.23
N GLY A 187 5.75 -14.95 6.38
CA GLY A 187 7.03 -14.43 6.80
C GLY A 187 6.94 -13.36 7.88
N SER A 188 7.97 -12.52 7.99
CA SER A 188 8.11 -11.60 9.12
C SER A 188 7.59 -10.20 8.81
N ILE A 189 6.96 -9.60 9.82
CA ILE A 189 6.51 -8.22 9.82
C ILE A 189 7.27 -7.51 10.92
N SER A 190 8.09 -6.53 10.59
CA SER A 190 8.80 -5.67 11.53
C SER A 190 8.23 -4.27 11.45
N ALA A 191 7.62 -3.79 12.53
CA ALA A 191 6.99 -2.48 12.58
C ALA A 191 7.59 -1.64 13.72
N PHE A 192 7.82 -0.35 13.46
CA PHE A 192 8.18 0.61 14.50
C PHE A 192 7.44 1.93 14.30
N ALA A 193 6.92 2.49 15.40
CA ALA A 193 6.20 3.76 15.41
C ALA A 193 6.79 4.66 16.51
N GLY A 194 7.52 5.68 16.09
CA GLY A 194 8.26 6.59 16.97
C GLY A 194 9.77 6.38 16.88
N LEU A 195 10.48 7.38 16.35
CA LEU A 195 11.93 7.55 16.56
C LEU A 195 12.23 8.55 17.69
N SER A 196 11.17 9.10 18.31
CA SER A 196 11.23 10.09 19.38
C SER A 196 11.04 9.40 20.74
N PRO A 197 11.58 9.93 21.85
CA PRO A 197 11.43 9.37 23.20
C PRO A 197 9.98 9.24 23.70
N SER A 198 9.00 9.72 22.93
CA SER A 198 7.57 9.48 23.17
C SER A 198 6.99 8.76 21.96
N PRO A 199 6.51 7.51 22.09
CA PRO A 199 5.84 6.81 20.99
C PRO A 199 4.55 7.55 20.63
N ARG A 200 4.43 8.01 19.37
CA ARG A 200 3.34 8.91 18.94
C ARG A 200 2.20 8.22 18.19
N GLY A 201 2.22 6.90 18.04
CA GLY A 201 1.04 6.23 17.51
C GLY A 201 1.06 4.71 17.61
N PRO A 202 -0.13 4.10 17.51
CA PRO A 202 -0.29 2.67 17.67
C PRO A 202 0.25 1.93 16.45
N ILE A 203 0.72 0.70 16.70
CA ILE A 203 0.97 -0.32 15.69
C ILE A 203 -0.20 -1.30 15.80
N GLU A 204 -1.07 -1.31 14.80
CA GLU A 204 -2.28 -2.12 14.77
C GLU A 204 -2.17 -3.21 13.71
N LEU A 205 -2.40 -4.46 14.12
CA LEU A 205 -2.72 -5.54 13.20
C LEU A 205 -4.24 -5.69 13.13
N SER A 206 -4.76 -5.96 11.95
CA SER A 206 -6.15 -6.38 11.76
C SER A 206 -6.47 -7.64 12.58
N PRO A 207 -7.74 -7.90 12.90
CA PRO A 207 -8.13 -9.06 13.69
C PRO A 207 -7.65 -10.39 13.10
N ASP A 208 -7.85 -10.63 11.80
CA ASP A 208 -7.50 -11.93 11.22
C ASP A 208 -5.98 -12.07 11.07
N LEU A 209 -5.28 -10.98 10.70
CA LEU A 209 -3.82 -11.00 10.66
C LEU A 209 -3.25 -11.30 12.04
N ARG A 210 -3.83 -10.72 13.09
CA ARG A 210 -3.44 -10.96 14.48
C ARG A 210 -3.66 -12.41 14.91
N GLN A 211 -4.77 -13.03 14.50
CA GLN A 211 -5.03 -14.45 14.79
C GLN A 211 -4.00 -15.38 14.15
N ASN A 212 -3.51 -15.03 12.96
CA ASN A 212 -2.52 -15.81 12.21
C ASN A 212 -1.06 -15.40 12.50
N ALA A 213 -0.85 -14.35 13.31
CA ALA A 213 0.45 -13.82 13.63
C ALA A 213 0.96 -14.33 14.98
N ARG A 214 2.19 -14.84 14.99
CA ARG A 214 2.96 -15.08 16.20
C ARG A 214 3.77 -13.83 16.55
N ILE A 215 3.62 -13.34 17.77
CA ILE A 215 4.41 -12.22 18.29
C ILE A 215 5.82 -12.73 18.62
N LEU A 216 6.84 -12.12 18.01
CA LEU A 216 8.26 -12.39 18.28
C LEU A 216 8.87 -11.33 19.20
N MET A 217 8.40 -10.09 19.08
CA MET A 217 8.86 -8.94 19.88
C MET A 217 7.70 -7.97 20.05
N ASP A 218 7.42 -7.56 21.28
CA ASP A 218 6.37 -6.59 21.62
C ASP A 218 6.95 -5.45 22.47
N THR A 219 7.89 -4.71 21.88
CA THR A 219 8.44 -3.49 22.48
C THR A 219 7.97 -2.27 21.68
N ASP A 220 8.72 -1.17 21.75
CA ASP A 220 8.66 -0.04 20.82
C ASP A 220 8.79 -0.46 19.34
N ARG A 221 9.50 -1.56 19.10
CA ARG A 221 9.64 -2.23 17.81
C ARG A 221 8.90 -3.55 17.89
N LYS A 222 7.79 -3.65 17.19
CA LYS A 222 7.03 -4.89 17.14
C LYS A 222 7.55 -5.78 16.02
N ARG A 223 7.72 -7.07 16.31
CA ARG A 223 8.00 -8.08 15.28
C ARG A 223 7.00 -9.20 15.40
N PHE A 224 6.44 -9.55 14.26
CA PHE A 224 5.50 -10.63 14.10
C PHE A 224 6.01 -11.60 13.05
N PHE A 225 5.57 -12.84 13.13
CA PHE A 225 5.72 -13.83 12.08
C PHE A 225 4.35 -14.37 11.72
N VAL A 226 4.03 -14.42 10.44
CA VAL A 226 2.77 -14.94 9.90
C VAL A 226 3.09 -16.20 9.11
N GLY A 227 2.30 -17.25 9.29
CA GLY A 227 2.49 -18.55 8.62
C GLY A 227 3.14 -19.61 9.50
N ASP A 228 3.64 -20.67 8.87
CA ASP A 228 4.21 -21.84 9.56
C ASP A 228 5.61 -21.54 10.13
N PHE A 229 5.68 -21.36 11.45
CA PHE A 229 6.92 -21.04 12.15
C PHE A 229 7.95 -22.18 12.12
N THR A 230 7.54 -23.42 11.83
CA THR A 230 8.51 -24.53 11.72
C THR A 230 9.46 -24.38 10.52
N GLN A 231 9.07 -23.54 9.56
CA GLN A 231 9.85 -23.24 8.35
C GLN A 231 10.77 -22.01 8.54
N PHE A 232 10.82 -21.43 9.75
CA PHE A 232 11.52 -20.17 10.04
C PHE A 232 13.03 -20.22 9.76
N ASP A 233 13.69 -21.35 10.05
CA ASP A 233 15.15 -21.51 9.93
C ASP A 233 15.66 -21.43 8.47
N ARG A 234 14.75 -21.51 7.49
CA ARG A 234 15.05 -21.30 6.07
C ARG A 234 15.00 -19.81 5.74
N HIS A 235 15.93 -19.03 6.28
CA HIS A 235 15.95 -17.56 6.18
C HIS A 235 15.78 -16.98 4.77
N SER A 236 16.14 -17.72 3.72
CA SER A 236 15.98 -17.30 2.34
C SER A 236 14.55 -17.42 1.82
N SER A 237 13.65 -18.17 2.46
CA SER A 237 12.41 -18.61 1.79
C SER A 237 11.13 -17.84 2.12
N TRP A 238 11.19 -16.83 2.99
CA TRP A 238 9.99 -16.14 3.49
C TRP A 238 9.87 -14.68 3.02
N ASP A 239 8.64 -14.16 3.09
CA ASP A 239 8.33 -12.77 2.76
C ASP A 239 8.67 -11.82 3.91
N ALA A 240 9.20 -10.65 3.60
CA ALA A 240 9.58 -9.68 4.62
C ALA A 240 8.82 -8.38 4.44
N VAL A 241 8.25 -7.85 5.51
CA VAL A 241 7.64 -6.52 5.54
C VAL A 241 8.28 -5.72 6.65
N SER A 242 8.86 -4.58 6.32
CA SER A 242 9.44 -3.65 7.29
C SER A 242 8.75 -2.29 7.17
N ILE A 243 8.16 -1.84 8.27
CA ILE A 243 7.35 -0.63 8.34
C ILE A 243 7.92 0.29 9.41
N GLY A 244 8.10 1.55 9.07
CA GLY A 244 8.64 2.56 9.96
C GLY A 244 7.91 3.88 9.89
N VAL A 245 7.49 4.41 11.04
CA VAL A 245 6.93 5.75 11.11
C VAL A 245 7.63 6.56 12.20
N SER A 246 8.14 7.75 11.89
CA SER A 246 8.76 8.61 12.91
C SER A 246 7.71 9.31 13.77
N SER A 247 6.62 9.79 13.15
CA SER A 247 5.47 10.40 13.82
C SER A 247 4.16 9.99 13.14
N GLY A 248 3.34 9.21 13.86
CA GLY A 248 2.02 8.75 13.40
C GLY A 248 1.80 7.27 13.67
N SER A 249 0.99 6.60 12.85
CA SER A 249 0.47 5.25 13.12
C SER A 249 0.84 4.23 12.05
N VAL A 250 0.95 2.96 12.46
CA VAL A 250 1.16 1.83 11.54
C VAL A 250 -0.04 0.91 11.59
N LYS A 251 -0.57 0.51 10.43
CA LYS A 251 -1.63 -0.49 10.31
C LYS A 251 -1.23 -1.56 9.30
N VAL A 252 -1.47 -2.81 9.67
CA VAL A 252 -1.23 -3.95 8.77
C VAL A 252 -2.46 -4.85 8.78
N GLY A 253 -2.91 -5.29 7.62
CA GLY A 253 -4.06 -6.18 7.47
C GLY A 253 -3.98 -6.99 6.19
N TYR A 254 -5.04 -7.74 5.89
CA TYR A 254 -5.15 -8.48 4.62
C TYR A 254 -5.97 -7.70 3.58
N ASN A 255 -5.68 -7.92 2.30
CA ASN A 255 -6.31 -7.24 1.17
C ASN A 255 -7.85 -7.35 1.13
N ASP A 256 -8.37 -8.48 1.57
CA ASP A 256 -9.79 -8.84 1.54
C ASP A 256 -10.59 -8.29 2.73
N GLU A 257 -9.92 -7.85 3.80
CA GLU A 257 -10.57 -7.25 4.97
C GLU A 257 -11.08 -5.82 4.71
N VAL A 258 -10.46 -5.13 3.74
CA VAL A 258 -10.83 -3.77 3.36
C VAL A 258 -11.58 -3.84 2.03
N PRO A 259 -12.91 -3.58 1.99
CA PRO A 259 -13.64 -3.55 0.73
C PRO A 259 -12.93 -2.60 -0.22
N PHE A 260 -12.79 -3.03 -1.48
CA PHE A 260 -12.23 -2.22 -2.57
C PHE A 260 -13.22 -1.09 -2.87
N VAL A 261 -13.28 -0.09 -2.02
CA VAL A 261 -13.92 1.18 -2.34
C VAL A 261 -12.81 2.00 -2.96
N SER A 262 -12.82 2.13 -4.28
CA SER A 262 -11.92 3.02 -5.00
C SER A 262 -11.95 4.38 -4.29
N LEU A 263 -10.86 4.74 -3.62
CA LEU A 263 -10.75 5.98 -2.82
C LEU A 263 -10.89 7.25 -3.69
N GLU A 264 -11.03 7.09 -5.00
CA GLU A 264 -11.34 8.15 -5.96
C GLU A 264 -12.77 8.71 -5.82
N ALA A 265 -13.74 7.94 -5.30
CA ALA A 265 -15.14 8.38 -5.26
C ALA A 265 -15.57 9.07 -3.95
N GLU A 266 -14.83 8.90 -2.85
CA GLU A 266 -15.29 9.34 -1.52
C GLU A 266 -14.18 10.08 -0.77
N GLY A 267 -14.01 11.36 -1.08
CA GLY A 267 -13.49 12.39 -0.18
C GLY A 267 -12.41 11.95 0.84
N ARG A 268 -11.29 11.40 0.37
CA ARG A 268 -9.94 11.35 0.97
C ARG A 268 -9.71 11.03 2.47
N ARG A 269 -10.68 10.68 3.33
CA ARG A 269 -10.40 10.60 4.79
C ARG A 269 -11.06 9.50 5.63
N THR A 270 -11.98 8.67 5.12
CA THR A 270 -12.90 7.92 6.02
C THR A 270 -12.79 6.39 6.01
N GLY A 271 -12.22 5.74 4.98
CA GLY A 271 -12.25 4.27 4.85
C GLY A 271 -11.68 3.51 6.05
N TRP A 272 -10.46 3.86 6.48
CA TRP A 272 -9.78 3.18 7.58
C TRP A 272 -10.35 3.47 8.96
N ARG A 273 -10.93 4.66 9.17
CA ARG A 273 -11.54 5.00 10.46
C ARG A 273 -12.82 4.22 10.71
N ARG A 274 -13.56 3.82 9.67
CA ARG A 274 -14.75 2.98 9.85
C ARG A 274 -14.36 1.55 10.25
N ILE A 275 -13.43 0.93 9.54
CA ILE A 275 -13.06 -0.48 9.75
C ILE A 275 -12.51 -0.73 11.16
N PHE A 276 -11.69 0.19 11.70
CA PHE A 276 -11.14 0.03 13.05
C PHE A 276 -11.99 0.65 14.17
N ARG A 277 -12.94 1.58 13.89
CA ARG A 277 -13.85 2.11 14.94
C ARG A 277 -14.98 1.17 15.30
N PHE A 278 -15.38 0.26 14.42
CA PHE A 278 -16.41 -0.73 14.74
C PHE A 278 -15.93 -1.86 15.67
N LEU A 279 -14.64 -1.90 16.04
CA LEU A 279 -14.03 -3.02 16.76
C LEU A 279 -13.43 -2.65 18.14
N THR A 280 -13.66 -1.42 18.63
CA THR A 280 -13.28 -0.99 20.00
C THR A 280 -14.50 -0.72 20.89
N ALA A 281 -15.66 -1.24 20.54
CA ALA A 281 -16.89 -1.11 21.32
C ALA A 281 -17.35 -2.50 21.81
N GLU A 282 -16.56 -3.13 22.67
CA GLU A 282 -16.97 -4.17 23.63
C GLU A 282 -16.17 -4.02 24.92
#